data_AF-A0A9W8JTN9-F1
#
_entry.id   AF-A0A9W8JTN9-F1
#
_cell.length_a   1.000
_cell.length_b   1.000
_cell.length_c   1.000
_cell.angle_alpha   90.00
_cell.angle_beta   90.00
_cell.angle_gamma   90.00
#
_symmetry.space_group_name_H-M   'P 1'
#
loop_
_entity.id
_entity.type
_entity.pdbx_description
1 polymer ?
#
loop_
_entity_poly.entity_id
_entity_poly.type
_entity_poly.pdbx_seq_one_letter_code
_entity_poly.pdbx_strand_id
1 'polypeptide(L)'
;MSEGKDVHAFTVLSRVLNDDRLAPTRAYSQLGLFQDVMDAHSPTISSYVDQWTLGGDLDKKVEELLWMQALIYGVSGVEKSGPYNADFFHMHLVTSSLSLPHVFSLLKRNSQVLLLRAYLAYSLAWYIGRGRPPLDIKSFFSDPETLHPSAPGPRPTPDKDVHPSPTSPYAITPNPWLQIMQSTLVHPDYHLFKFQRAFAEYAAIWGHVEKGYFKDTELKDAELIDGTLFVRAAGLTAGRMGWVREGEPQFSEGTIWDRRGFFSAVEAKL
;
A
#
# COMPACT_ATOMS: atom_id res chain seq x y z
N MET A 1 32.33 4.12 -17.84
CA MET A 1 31.07 3.36 -17.87
C MET A 1 29.98 4.40 -17.93
N SER A 2 29.14 4.43 -18.96
CA SER A 2 28.00 5.35 -18.96
C SER A 2 27.13 4.98 -17.76
N GLU A 3 26.99 5.89 -16.81
CA GLU A 3 26.03 5.73 -15.70
C GLU A 3 24.66 5.50 -16.34
N GLY A 4 24.17 4.26 -16.23
CA GLY A 4 22.81 3.94 -16.66
C GLY A 4 21.83 4.81 -15.87
N LYS A 5 20.71 5.20 -16.50
CA LYS A 5 19.62 5.92 -15.83
C LYS A 5 19.23 5.15 -14.56
N ASP A 6 19.15 5.85 -13.42
CA ASP A 6 18.70 5.27 -12.16
C ASP A 6 17.30 4.67 -12.34
N VAL A 7 17.16 3.39 -12.01
CA VAL A 7 15.91 2.64 -12.10
C VAL A 7 15.21 2.70 -10.74
N HIS A 8 13.99 3.24 -10.74
CA HIS A 8 13.13 3.35 -9.57
C HIS A 8 12.34 2.05 -9.32
N ALA A 9 11.96 1.73 -8.08
CA ALA A 9 11.15 0.55 -7.76
C ALA A 9 9.80 0.50 -8.52
N PHE A 10 9.15 1.66 -8.72
CA PHE A 10 7.95 1.76 -9.58
C PHE A 10 8.21 1.36 -11.04
N THR A 11 9.39 1.65 -11.58
CA THR A 11 9.76 1.18 -12.92
C THR A 11 9.83 -0.34 -12.95
N VAL A 12 10.43 -0.96 -11.93
CA VAL A 12 10.46 -2.42 -11.81
C VAL A 12 9.04 -3.00 -11.69
N LEU A 13 8.20 -2.40 -10.85
CA LEU A 13 6.79 -2.79 -10.68
C LEU A 13 6.00 -2.69 -11.99
N SER A 14 6.20 -1.61 -12.75
CA SER A 14 5.58 -1.43 -14.07
C SER A 14 5.97 -2.54 -15.04
N ARG A 15 7.26 -2.91 -15.09
CA ARG A 15 7.73 -4.00 -15.96
C ARG A 15 7.15 -5.34 -15.55
N VAL A 16 7.06 -5.62 -14.24
CA VAL A 16 6.38 -6.83 -13.72
C VAL A 16 4.90 -6.85 -14.09
N LEU A 17 4.20 -5.72 -13.98
CA LEU A 17 2.79 -5.54 -14.36
C LEU A 17 2.53 -5.80 -15.85
N ASN A 18 3.52 -5.55 -16.71
CA ASN A 18 3.41 -5.71 -18.16
C ASN A 18 4.02 -7.03 -18.68
N ASP A 19 4.48 -7.93 -17.80
CA ASP A 19 5.05 -9.21 -18.19
C ASP A 19 4.00 -10.33 -18.18
N ASP A 20 3.59 -10.79 -19.36
CA ASP A 20 2.60 -11.87 -19.50
C ASP A 20 3.04 -13.19 -18.85
N ARG A 21 4.34 -13.43 -18.67
CA ARG A 21 4.86 -14.62 -17.99
C ARG A 21 4.54 -14.63 -16.49
N LEU A 22 4.18 -13.48 -15.93
CA LEU A 22 3.81 -13.27 -14.54
C LEU A 22 2.30 -13.00 -14.38
N ALA A 23 1.51 -13.19 -15.44
CA ALA A 23 0.06 -13.09 -15.35
C ALA A 23 -0.53 -14.17 -14.43
N PRO A 24 -1.59 -13.86 -13.66
CA PRO A 24 -2.23 -14.85 -12.81
C PRO A 24 -2.85 -15.95 -13.67
N THR A 25 -2.44 -17.20 -13.43
CA THR A 25 -2.99 -18.37 -14.13
C THR A 25 -3.89 -19.23 -13.24
N ARG A 26 -3.72 -19.11 -11.92
CA ARG A 26 -4.51 -19.80 -10.89
C ARG A 26 -4.37 -19.08 -9.55
N ALA A 27 -5.29 -19.35 -8.63
CA ALA A 27 -5.10 -19.01 -7.23
C ALA A 27 -4.12 -19.98 -6.57
N TYR A 28 -3.17 -19.47 -5.79
CA TYR A 28 -2.29 -20.30 -4.97
C TYR A 28 -2.95 -20.62 -3.61
N SER A 29 -2.65 -21.79 -3.05
CA SER A 29 -3.02 -22.07 -1.66
C SER A 29 -2.31 -21.09 -0.73
N GLN A 30 -3.04 -20.55 0.25
CA GLN A 30 -2.46 -19.61 1.22
C GLN A 30 -1.21 -20.18 1.92
N LEU A 31 -1.27 -21.48 2.24
CA LEU A 31 -0.12 -22.27 2.70
C LEU A 31 0.72 -22.61 1.47
N GLY A 32 1.96 -22.13 1.41
CA GLY A 32 2.88 -22.44 0.32
C GLY A 32 2.94 -21.40 -0.80
N LEU A 33 2.00 -20.44 -0.89
CA LEU A 33 1.95 -19.40 -1.94
C LEU A 33 3.33 -18.81 -2.29
N PHE A 34 4.06 -18.35 -1.27
CA PHE A 34 5.38 -17.77 -1.50
C PHE A 34 6.36 -18.76 -2.14
N GLN A 35 6.40 -19.99 -1.63
CA GLN A 35 7.28 -21.03 -2.15
C GLN A 35 6.89 -21.38 -3.58
N ASP A 36 5.60 -21.59 -3.86
CA ASP A 36 5.11 -21.94 -5.19
C ASP A 36 5.42 -20.86 -6.23
N VAL A 37 5.27 -19.58 -5.86
CA VAL A 37 5.62 -18.45 -6.73
C VAL A 37 7.12 -18.40 -6.98
N MET A 38 7.93 -18.60 -5.94
CA MET A 38 9.39 -18.61 -6.09
C MET A 38 9.87 -19.80 -6.93
N ASP A 39 9.29 -20.99 -6.77
CA ASP A 39 9.61 -22.17 -7.58
C ASP A 39 9.25 -21.94 -9.05
N ALA A 40 8.12 -21.29 -9.33
CA ALA A 40 7.66 -21.02 -10.69
C ALA A 40 8.37 -19.83 -11.36
N HIS A 41 8.69 -18.78 -10.61
CA HIS A 41 9.01 -17.47 -11.18
C HIS A 41 10.30 -16.84 -10.65
N SER A 42 11.06 -17.48 -9.76
CA SER A 42 12.28 -16.88 -9.18
C SER A 42 13.31 -16.38 -10.20
N PRO A 43 13.58 -17.03 -11.35
CA PRO A 43 14.51 -16.48 -12.33
C PRO A 43 14.00 -15.18 -12.95
N THR A 44 12.69 -15.12 -13.25
CA THR A 44 12.04 -13.94 -13.81
C THR A 44 12.02 -12.80 -12.79
N ILE A 45 11.62 -13.08 -11.54
CA ILE A 45 11.61 -12.09 -10.44
C ILE A 45 13.02 -11.55 -10.21
N SER A 46 14.03 -12.42 -10.15
CA SER A 46 15.42 -12.01 -9.95
C SER A 46 15.91 -11.11 -11.09
N SER A 47 15.54 -11.42 -12.33
CA SER A 47 15.90 -10.57 -13.49
C SER A 47 15.33 -9.15 -13.39
N TYR A 48 14.17 -8.96 -12.75
CA TYR A 48 13.59 -7.64 -12.48
C TYR A 48 14.26 -6.94 -11.30
N VAL A 49 14.56 -7.67 -10.23
CA VAL A 49 15.32 -7.15 -9.08
C VAL A 49 16.73 -6.69 -9.51
N ASP A 50 17.35 -7.37 -10.47
CA ASP A 50 18.65 -7.00 -11.01
C ASP A 50 18.66 -5.73 -11.85
N GLN A 51 17.50 -5.31 -12.36
CA GLN A 51 17.34 -4.03 -13.04
C GLN A 51 17.30 -2.85 -12.06
N TRP A 52 16.97 -3.09 -10.78
CA TRP A 52 16.91 -2.04 -9.77
C TRP A 52 18.31 -1.55 -9.38
N THR A 53 18.55 -0.25 -9.53
CA THR A 53 19.87 0.36 -9.33
C THR A 53 20.10 0.65 -7.85
N LEU A 54 21.12 0.01 -7.26
CA LEU A 54 21.47 0.14 -5.83
C LEU A 54 22.89 0.70 -5.62
N GLY A 55 23.44 1.37 -6.63
CA GLY A 55 24.77 1.98 -6.57
C GLY A 55 24.81 3.32 -5.84
N GLY A 56 23.67 4.02 -5.74
CA GLY A 56 23.58 5.40 -5.23
C GLY A 56 23.14 5.51 -3.76
N ASP A 57 22.38 6.55 -3.47
CA ASP A 57 21.76 6.79 -2.17
C ASP A 57 20.74 5.68 -1.85
N LEU A 58 21.02 4.96 -0.77
CA LEU A 58 20.30 3.75 -0.42
C LEU A 58 19.12 4.02 0.51
N ASP A 59 19.13 5.15 1.22
CA ASP A 59 18.00 5.61 2.01
C ASP A 59 16.85 6.02 1.08
N LYS A 60 17.18 6.64 -0.07
CA LYS A 60 16.20 6.85 -1.14
C LYS A 60 15.61 5.53 -1.65
N LYS A 61 16.42 4.47 -1.78
CA LYS A 61 15.93 3.15 -2.22
C LYS A 61 15.03 2.47 -1.19
N VAL A 62 15.22 2.76 0.10
CA VAL A 62 14.25 2.40 1.15
C VAL A 62 12.94 3.15 0.93
N GLU A 63 12.98 4.47 0.69
CA GLU A 63 11.79 5.27 0.36
C GLU A 63 11.02 4.68 -0.84
N GLU A 64 11.71 4.34 -1.94
CA GLU A 64 11.04 3.76 -3.12
C GLU A 64 10.27 2.47 -2.79
N LEU A 65 10.83 1.61 -1.94
CA LEU A 65 10.15 0.37 -1.50
C LEU A 65 8.94 0.64 -0.62
N LEU A 66 9.01 1.63 0.27
CA LEU A 66 7.90 1.97 1.15
C LEU A 66 6.73 2.55 0.35
N TRP A 67 7.02 3.42 -0.62
CA TRP A 67 6.04 3.90 -1.59
C TRP A 67 5.46 2.77 -2.44
N MET A 68 6.28 1.84 -2.92
CA MET A 68 5.83 0.67 -3.69
C MET A 68 4.85 -0.19 -2.91
N GLN A 69 5.12 -0.43 -1.63
CA GLN A 69 4.25 -1.24 -0.78
C GLN A 69 2.95 -0.52 -0.43
N ALA A 70 3.03 0.78 -0.14
CA ALA A 70 1.85 1.61 0.07
C ALA A 70 0.94 1.63 -1.16
N LEU A 71 1.54 1.70 -2.35
CA LEU A 71 0.82 1.68 -3.62
C LEU A 71 0.20 0.30 -3.90
N ILE A 72 0.97 -0.78 -3.73
CA ILE A 72 0.51 -2.15 -3.90
C ILE A 72 -0.69 -2.43 -2.99
N TYR A 73 -0.65 -2.00 -1.73
CA TYR A 73 -1.78 -2.18 -0.83
C TYR A 73 -2.95 -1.26 -1.19
N GLY A 74 -2.70 0.06 -1.25
CA GLY A 74 -3.72 1.10 -1.32
C GLY A 74 -4.51 1.08 -2.62
N VAL A 75 -3.80 0.99 -3.76
CA VAL A 75 -4.44 1.09 -5.08
C VAL A 75 -5.05 -0.24 -5.49
N SER A 76 -4.39 -1.36 -5.18
CA SER A 76 -4.92 -2.67 -5.59
C SER A 76 -6.19 -3.06 -4.86
N GLY A 77 -6.41 -2.55 -3.65
CA GLY A 77 -7.59 -2.85 -2.85
C GLY A 77 -8.88 -2.25 -3.39
N VAL A 78 -8.81 -1.28 -4.32
CA VAL A 78 -10.01 -0.63 -4.88
C VAL A 78 -10.72 -1.57 -5.85
N GLU A 79 -11.95 -1.95 -5.50
CA GLU A 79 -12.82 -2.77 -6.32
C GLU A 79 -13.80 -1.89 -7.09
N LYS A 80 -14.04 -2.18 -8.38
CA LYS A 80 -15.01 -1.43 -9.22
C LYS A 80 -16.43 -1.49 -8.68
N SER A 81 -16.78 -2.62 -8.09
CA SER A 81 -18.11 -2.90 -7.55
C SER A 81 -17.95 -3.76 -6.31
N GLY A 82 -17.83 -3.12 -5.15
CA GLY A 82 -17.72 -3.83 -3.89
C GLY A 82 -17.01 -3.02 -2.81
N PRO A 83 -16.94 -3.56 -1.60
CA PRO A 83 -16.12 -2.99 -0.55
C PRO A 83 -14.64 -3.07 -0.92
N TYR A 84 -13.85 -2.15 -0.37
CA TYR A 84 -12.40 -2.19 -0.46
C TYR A 84 -11.84 -3.55 -0.01
N ASN A 85 -10.91 -4.12 -0.78
CA ASN A 85 -10.23 -5.36 -0.47
C ASN A 85 -9.02 -5.08 0.41
N ALA A 86 -9.18 -5.24 1.72
CA ALA A 86 -8.09 -5.09 2.69
C ALA A 86 -7.25 -6.38 2.72
N ASP A 87 -6.43 -6.60 1.69
CA ASP A 87 -5.69 -7.85 1.54
C ASP A 87 -4.70 -8.08 2.69
N PHE A 88 -4.83 -9.24 3.35
CA PHE A 88 -4.04 -9.62 4.51
C PHE A 88 -2.54 -9.64 4.21
N PHE A 89 -2.12 -10.08 3.03
CA PHE A 89 -0.70 -10.25 2.70
C PHE A 89 -0.07 -8.93 2.26
N HIS A 90 -0.77 -8.13 1.45
CA HIS A 90 -0.29 -6.79 1.08
C HIS A 90 -0.17 -5.87 2.30
N MET A 91 -1.06 -5.97 3.29
CA MET A 91 -0.88 -5.24 4.56
C MET A 91 0.39 -5.67 5.31
N HIS A 92 0.79 -6.95 5.22
CA HIS A 92 2.04 -7.41 5.84
C HIS A 92 3.29 -6.82 5.16
N LEU A 93 3.23 -6.52 3.86
CA LEU A 93 4.27 -5.75 3.19
C LEU A 93 4.40 -4.37 3.89
N VAL A 94 3.30 -3.61 3.94
CA VAL A 94 3.26 -2.31 4.61
C VAL A 94 3.76 -2.38 6.05
N THR A 95 3.19 -3.24 6.88
CA THR A 95 3.51 -3.28 8.33
C THR A 95 4.94 -3.72 8.62
N SER A 96 5.49 -4.67 7.85
CA SER A 96 6.88 -5.11 8.05
C SER A 96 7.88 -4.05 7.57
N SER A 97 7.54 -3.28 6.53
CA SER A 97 8.45 -2.27 5.97
C SER A 97 8.71 -1.07 6.88
N LEU A 98 7.85 -0.83 7.87
CA LEU A 98 8.11 0.15 8.95
C LEU A 98 9.41 -0.13 9.73
N SER A 99 9.80 -1.41 9.83
CA SER A 99 11.05 -1.79 10.49
C SER A 99 12.30 -1.60 9.62
N LEU A 100 12.13 -1.42 8.31
CA LEU A 100 13.21 -1.42 7.35
C LEU A 100 14.24 -0.32 7.64
N PRO A 101 13.89 0.97 7.83
CA PRO A 101 14.89 2.02 8.12
C PRO A 101 15.72 1.73 9.37
N HIS A 102 15.09 1.16 10.41
CA HIS A 102 15.76 0.83 11.68
C HIS A 102 16.81 -0.25 11.49
N VAL A 103 16.44 -1.37 10.85
CA VAL A 103 17.40 -2.45 10.54
C VAL A 103 18.48 -1.94 9.59
N PHE A 104 18.07 -1.17 8.58
CA PHE A 104 18.94 -0.64 7.54
C PHE A 104 20.09 0.20 8.10
N SER A 105 19.81 1.04 9.11
CA SER A 105 20.80 1.89 9.78
C SER A 105 21.92 1.11 10.50
N LEU A 106 21.67 -0.15 10.83
CA LEU A 106 22.61 -1.02 11.57
C LEU A 106 23.49 -1.86 10.64
N LEU A 107 23.17 -1.90 9.34
CA LEU A 107 23.80 -2.79 8.38
C LEU A 107 24.96 -2.10 7.64
N LYS A 108 25.99 -2.90 7.32
CA LYS A 108 27.02 -2.49 6.36
C LYS A 108 26.41 -2.38 4.96
N ARG A 109 26.99 -1.51 4.12
CA ARG A 109 26.54 -1.26 2.74
C ARG A 109 26.22 -2.51 1.93
N ASN A 110 27.07 -3.55 1.96
CA ASN A 110 26.81 -4.78 1.21
C ASN A 110 25.56 -5.52 1.74
N SER A 111 25.37 -5.56 3.06
CA SER A 111 24.19 -6.16 3.70
C SER A 111 22.93 -5.34 3.45
N GLN A 112 23.04 -4.01 3.39
CA GLN A 112 21.95 -3.11 2.98
C GLN A 112 21.47 -3.42 1.56
N VAL A 113 22.40 -3.54 0.60
CA VAL A 113 22.08 -3.89 -0.79
C VAL A 113 21.42 -5.28 -0.88
N LEU A 114 21.95 -6.28 -0.16
CA LEU A 114 21.36 -7.61 -0.12
C LEU A 114 19.96 -7.61 0.49
N LEU A 115 19.75 -6.86 1.58
CA LEU A 115 18.45 -6.71 2.21
C LEU A 115 17.44 -6.10 1.23
N LEU A 116 17.81 -5.00 0.56
CA LEU A 116 16.91 -4.35 -0.41
C LEU A 116 16.55 -5.28 -1.58
N ARG A 117 17.54 -6.00 -2.15
CA ARG A 117 17.27 -6.99 -3.21
C ARG A 117 16.31 -8.08 -2.75
N ALA A 118 16.58 -8.65 -1.57
CA ALA A 118 15.73 -9.70 -1.00
C ALA A 118 14.31 -9.18 -0.69
N TYR A 119 14.21 -7.95 -0.18
CA TYR A 119 12.95 -7.33 0.19
C TYR A 119 12.09 -6.97 -1.05
N LEU A 120 12.72 -6.47 -2.12
CA LEU A 120 12.05 -6.25 -3.40
C LEU A 120 11.57 -7.58 -3.99
N ALA A 121 12.42 -8.61 -4.04
CA ALA A 121 12.04 -9.94 -4.52
C ALA A 121 10.85 -10.51 -3.73
N TYR A 122 10.90 -10.39 -2.40
CA TYR A 122 9.83 -10.81 -1.49
C TYR A 122 8.52 -10.08 -1.77
N SER A 123 8.58 -8.76 -1.93
CA SER A 123 7.41 -7.92 -2.23
C SER A 123 6.78 -8.31 -3.57
N LEU A 124 7.60 -8.50 -4.60
CA LEU A 124 7.14 -8.93 -5.93
C LEU A 124 6.54 -10.33 -5.90
N ALA A 125 7.15 -11.29 -5.18
CA ALA A 125 6.62 -12.64 -5.07
C ALA A 125 5.23 -12.66 -4.44
N TRP A 126 5.01 -11.89 -3.35
CA TRP A 126 3.67 -11.76 -2.79
C TRP A 126 2.72 -11.07 -3.76
N TYR A 127 3.11 -9.95 -4.33
CA TYR A 127 2.26 -9.23 -5.29
C TYR A 127 1.80 -10.11 -6.46
N ILE A 128 2.73 -10.88 -7.06
CA ILE A 128 2.44 -11.84 -8.13
C ILE A 128 1.52 -12.96 -7.61
N GLY A 129 1.87 -13.56 -6.47
CA GLY A 129 1.10 -14.65 -5.87
C GLY A 129 -0.28 -14.26 -5.39
N ARG A 130 -0.54 -12.97 -5.14
CA ARG A 130 -1.88 -12.44 -4.84
C ARG A 130 -2.71 -12.16 -6.09
N GLY A 131 -2.16 -12.37 -7.29
CA GLY A 131 -2.86 -12.20 -8.55
C GLY A 131 -2.36 -11.03 -9.40
N ARG A 132 -1.30 -10.33 -8.95
CA ARG A 132 -0.72 -9.17 -9.65
C ARG A 132 -1.81 -8.17 -10.11
N PRO A 133 -2.65 -7.67 -9.18
CA PRO A 133 -3.79 -6.82 -9.53
C PRO A 133 -3.34 -5.59 -10.33
N PRO A 134 -4.13 -5.15 -11.33
CA PRO A 134 -3.88 -3.89 -12.01
C PRO A 134 -3.95 -2.72 -11.01
N LEU A 135 -3.14 -1.68 -11.26
CA LEU A 135 -3.10 -0.49 -10.41
C LEU A 135 -3.77 0.68 -11.15
N ASP A 136 -5.06 0.91 -10.89
CA ASP A 136 -5.80 2.06 -11.43
C ASP A 136 -5.54 3.31 -10.58
N ILE A 137 -4.32 3.83 -10.69
CA ILE A 137 -3.83 5.00 -9.94
C ILE A 137 -4.73 6.20 -10.19
N LYS A 138 -5.09 6.45 -11.45
CA LYS A 138 -5.97 7.55 -11.83
C LYS A 138 -7.31 7.48 -11.09
N SER A 139 -7.95 6.31 -11.08
CA SER A 139 -9.22 6.14 -10.37
C SER A 139 -9.06 6.39 -8.87
N PHE A 140 -8.04 5.79 -8.23
CA PHE A 140 -7.77 5.95 -6.79
C PHE A 140 -7.63 7.41 -6.35
N PHE A 141 -6.86 8.22 -7.09
CA PHE A 141 -6.63 9.63 -6.74
C PHE A 141 -7.74 10.58 -7.21
N SER A 142 -8.73 10.09 -7.98
CA SER A 142 -9.84 10.90 -8.50
C SER A 142 -11.01 11.05 -7.52
N ASP A 143 -11.15 10.14 -6.56
CA ASP A 143 -12.25 10.15 -5.59
C ASP A 143 -12.00 11.20 -4.49
N PRO A 144 -12.75 12.32 -4.42
CA PRO A 144 -12.54 13.33 -3.39
C PRO A 144 -12.94 12.84 -1.99
N GLU A 145 -13.82 11.85 -1.85
CA GLU A 145 -14.33 11.39 -0.55
C GLU A 145 -13.27 10.69 0.28
N THR A 146 -12.28 10.05 -0.37
CA THR A 146 -11.19 9.38 0.33
C THR A 146 -10.12 10.34 0.88
N LEU A 147 -10.14 11.62 0.50
CA LEU A 147 -9.17 12.61 0.99
C LEU A 147 -9.44 13.01 2.46
N HIS A 148 -10.70 12.96 2.88
CA HIS A 148 -11.15 13.32 4.21
C HIS A 148 -11.99 12.19 4.82
N PRO A 149 -11.36 11.04 5.13
CA PRO A 149 -12.07 9.96 5.78
C PRO A 149 -12.67 10.47 7.09
N SER A 150 -13.95 10.15 7.29
CA SER A 150 -14.69 10.54 8.47
C SER A 150 -15.32 9.30 9.07
N ALA A 151 -15.18 9.17 10.38
CA ALA A 151 -15.86 8.13 11.12
C ALA A 151 -17.40 8.34 11.04
N PRO A 152 -18.19 7.26 11.09
CA PRO A 152 -19.64 7.33 11.08
C PRO A 152 -20.18 7.88 12.40
N GLY A 153 -21.49 8.17 12.43
CA GLY A 153 -22.20 8.60 13.63
C GLY A 153 -22.34 10.13 13.78
N PRO A 154 -22.81 10.58 14.96
CA PRO A 154 -23.08 12.00 15.22
C PRO A 154 -21.81 12.86 15.11
N ARG A 155 -21.93 13.98 14.41
CA ARG A 155 -20.83 14.95 14.22
C ARG A 155 -21.09 16.21 15.04
N PRO A 156 -20.04 16.92 15.48
CA PRO A 156 -20.21 18.25 16.06
C PRO A 156 -20.89 19.18 15.05
N THR A 157 -21.72 20.11 15.53
CA THR A 157 -22.24 21.20 14.70
C THR A 157 -21.28 22.38 14.82
N PRO A 158 -20.57 22.77 13.75
CA PRO A 158 -19.60 23.86 13.84
C PRO A 158 -20.29 25.20 14.08
N ASP A 159 -19.70 26.02 14.95
CA ASP A 159 -20.13 27.40 15.13
C ASP A 159 -19.85 28.23 13.87
N LYS A 160 -20.60 29.32 13.66
CA LYS A 160 -20.40 30.25 12.54
C LYS A 160 -18.98 30.82 12.48
N ASP A 161 -18.28 30.90 13.61
CA ASP A 161 -16.94 31.49 13.74
C ASP A 161 -15.81 30.45 13.58
N VAL A 162 -16.11 29.20 13.21
CA VAL A 162 -15.09 28.17 12.98
C VAL A 162 -14.26 28.45 11.72
N HIS A 163 -12.96 28.16 11.80
CA HIS A 163 -12.05 28.23 10.65
C HIS A 163 -11.88 26.85 9.96
N PRO A 164 -11.69 26.79 8.63
CA PRO A 164 -11.71 27.92 7.70
C PRO A 164 -13.13 28.41 7.38
N SER A 165 -14.15 27.58 7.57
CA SER A 165 -15.57 27.96 7.53
C SER A 165 -16.45 26.85 8.13
N PRO A 166 -17.70 27.14 8.56
CA PRO A 166 -18.63 26.13 9.11
C PRO A 166 -19.01 25.02 8.14
N THR A 167 -18.91 25.27 6.83
CA THR A 167 -19.23 24.31 5.77
C THR A 167 -18.01 23.53 5.29
N SER A 168 -16.81 23.83 5.81
CA SER A 168 -15.59 23.14 5.42
C SER A 168 -15.56 21.73 5.99
N PRO A 169 -15.12 20.70 5.23
CA PRO A 169 -14.87 19.37 5.80
C PRO A 169 -13.83 19.42 6.93
N TYR A 170 -12.90 20.37 6.89
CA TYR A 170 -11.90 20.60 7.92
C TYR A 170 -12.48 21.21 9.22
N ALA A 171 -13.71 21.74 9.22
CA ALA A 171 -14.35 22.18 10.46
C ALA A 171 -14.86 20.99 11.29
N ILE A 172 -15.23 19.90 10.62
CA ILE A 172 -15.68 18.65 11.25
C ILE A 172 -14.50 17.74 11.57
N THR A 173 -13.61 17.57 10.60
CA THR A 173 -12.44 16.69 10.69
C THR A 173 -11.18 17.47 10.31
N PRO A 174 -10.65 18.33 11.22
CA PRO A 174 -9.49 19.17 10.91
C PRO A 174 -8.25 18.35 10.54
N ASN A 175 -8.08 17.20 11.18
CA ASN A 175 -7.04 16.24 10.86
C ASN A 175 -7.66 14.84 10.71
N PRO A 176 -7.70 14.26 9.49
CA PRO A 176 -8.30 12.95 9.24
C PRO A 176 -7.62 11.81 10.02
N TRP A 177 -6.34 11.94 10.36
CA TRP A 177 -5.63 10.92 11.12
C TRP A 177 -6.14 10.79 12.56
N LEU A 178 -6.65 11.86 13.18
CA LEU A 178 -7.07 11.80 14.59
C LEU A 178 -8.20 10.79 14.80
N GLN A 179 -9.22 10.82 13.94
CA GLN A 179 -10.34 9.89 14.04
C GLN A 179 -9.89 8.46 13.74
N ILE A 180 -9.12 8.25 12.66
CA ILE A 180 -8.56 6.93 12.31
C ILE A 180 -7.79 6.34 13.50
N MET A 181 -6.88 7.12 14.10
CA MET A 181 -6.06 6.64 15.21
C MET A 181 -6.88 6.38 16.47
N GLN A 182 -7.83 7.25 16.82
CA GLN A 182 -8.71 7.04 17.98
C GLN A 182 -9.52 5.76 17.86
N SER A 183 -10.11 5.49 16.70
CA SER A 183 -10.89 4.27 16.47
C SER A 183 -9.99 3.03 16.44
N THR A 184 -8.80 3.15 15.86
CA THR A 184 -7.81 2.06 15.80
C THR A 184 -7.30 1.63 17.17
N LEU A 185 -7.07 2.57 18.10
CA LEU A 185 -6.52 2.27 19.43
C LEU A 185 -7.39 1.34 20.27
N VAL A 186 -8.69 1.31 20.02
CA VAL A 186 -9.66 0.46 20.71
C VAL A 186 -10.21 -0.67 19.83
N HIS A 187 -9.65 -0.84 18.63
CA HIS A 187 -10.06 -1.90 17.72
C HIS A 187 -9.44 -3.25 18.14
N PRO A 188 -10.20 -4.35 18.15
CA PRO A 188 -9.72 -5.67 18.62
C PRO A 188 -8.70 -6.35 17.70
N ASP A 189 -8.66 -6.00 16.41
CA ASP A 189 -7.68 -6.55 15.45
C ASP A 189 -6.30 -5.88 15.58
N TYR A 190 -5.33 -6.66 16.04
CA TYR A 190 -3.96 -6.20 16.25
C TYR A 190 -3.16 -5.89 14.96
N HIS A 191 -3.61 -6.35 13.79
CA HIS A 191 -2.95 -5.99 12.55
C HIS A 191 -3.37 -4.58 12.10
N LEU A 192 -4.61 -4.17 12.42
CA LEU A 192 -5.08 -2.82 12.11
C LEU A 192 -4.23 -1.75 12.78
N PHE A 193 -3.89 -1.89 14.06
CA PHE A 193 -3.02 -0.90 14.72
C PHE A 193 -1.65 -0.82 14.06
N LYS A 194 -1.06 -1.96 13.66
CA LYS A 194 0.26 -1.98 13.01
C LYS A 194 0.20 -1.24 11.68
N PHE A 195 -0.85 -1.51 10.92
CA PHE A 195 -1.07 -0.94 9.60
C PHE A 195 -1.29 0.57 9.67
N GLN A 196 -2.22 1.03 10.50
CA GLN A 196 -2.54 2.45 10.62
C GLN A 196 -1.35 3.25 11.18
N ARG A 197 -0.59 2.67 12.13
CA ARG A 197 0.67 3.28 12.60
C ARG A 197 1.70 3.40 11.48
N ALA A 198 1.85 2.39 10.63
CA ALA A 198 2.81 2.44 9.52
C ALA A 198 2.46 3.55 8.53
N PHE A 199 1.20 3.66 8.11
CA PHE A 199 0.78 4.72 7.20
C PHE A 199 0.75 6.11 7.84
N ALA A 200 0.46 6.22 9.14
CA ALA A 200 0.58 7.49 9.85
C ALA A 200 2.05 7.98 9.86
N GLU A 201 3.02 7.07 10.06
CA GLU A 201 4.44 7.39 9.95
C GLU A 201 4.80 7.82 8.52
N TYR A 202 4.34 7.10 7.50
CA TYR A 202 4.61 7.46 6.10
C TYR A 202 4.02 8.81 5.74
N ALA A 203 2.82 9.12 6.23
CA ALA A 203 2.20 10.43 6.06
C ALA A 203 2.96 11.54 6.80
N ALA A 204 3.54 11.26 7.97
CA ALA A 204 4.37 12.23 8.69
C ALA A 204 5.65 12.58 7.92
N ILE A 205 6.25 11.60 7.24
CA ILE A 205 7.49 11.79 6.47
C ILE A 205 7.19 12.34 5.07
N TRP A 206 6.24 11.76 4.35
CA TRP A 206 6.01 12.00 2.91
C TRP A 206 4.60 12.50 2.58
N GLY A 207 3.77 12.84 3.56
CA GLY A 207 2.43 13.41 3.31
C GLY A 207 2.46 14.75 2.58
N HIS A 208 3.61 15.42 2.55
CA HIS A 208 3.85 16.67 1.84
C HIS A 208 4.27 16.48 0.37
N VAL A 209 4.53 15.25 -0.08
CA VAL A 209 4.96 14.96 -1.45
C VAL A 209 3.84 15.34 -2.42
N GLU A 210 4.14 16.22 -3.37
CA GLU A 210 3.19 16.70 -4.38
C GLU A 210 3.15 15.79 -5.62
N LYS A 211 2.07 15.91 -6.40
CA LYS A 211 1.94 15.28 -7.71
C LYS A 211 3.12 15.64 -8.62
N GLY A 212 3.53 14.68 -9.44
CA GLY A 212 4.66 14.82 -10.36
C GLY A 212 6.00 14.36 -9.79
N TYR A 213 6.08 14.02 -8.49
CA TYR A 213 7.32 13.49 -7.89
C TYR A 213 7.80 12.20 -8.57
N PHE A 214 6.87 11.33 -8.98
CA PHE A 214 7.18 10.03 -9.62
C PHE A 214 7.03 10.02 -11.15
N LYS A 215 6.97 11.19 -11.80
CA LYS A 215 6.71 11.32 -13.26
C LYS A 215 7.75 10.65 -14.15
N ASP A 216 8.99 10.49 -13.67
CA ASP A 216 10.12 9.99 -14.46
C ASP A 216 10.27 8.45 -14.38
N THR A 217 9.31 7.77 -13.76
CA THR A 217 9.22 6.30 -13.67
C THR A 217 8.43 5.72 -14.85
N GLU A 218 8.55 4.41 -15.10
CA GLU A 218 7.79 3.74 -16.17
C GLU A 218 6.37 3.33 -15.74
N LEU A 219 5.98 3.61 -14.49
CA LEU A 219 4.67 3.25 -13.99
C LEU A 219 3.62 4.21 -14.55
N LYS A 220 2.60 3.64 -15.19
CA LYS A 220 1.49 4.40 -15.77
C LYS A 220 0.81 5.26 -14.71
N ASP A 221 0.54 6.52 -15.04
CA ASP A 221 -0.13 7.51 -14.18
C ASP A 221 0.63 7.83 -12.87
N ALA A 222 1.93 7.50 -12.77
CA ALA A 222 2.72 7.72 -11.57
C ALA A 222 2.85 9.20 -11.18
N GLU A 223 2.72 10.13 -12.13
CA GLU A 223 2.67 11.57 -11.88
C GLU A 223 1.47 12.00 -11.03
N LEU A 224 0.43 11.18 -10.92
CA LEU A 224 -0.75 11.46 -10.08
C LEU A 224 -0.55 11.07 -8.61
N ILE A 225 0.47 10.26 -8.32
CA ILE A 225 0.76 9.79 -6.95
C ILE A 225 1.29 10.97 -6.13
N ASP A 226 0.68 11.18 -4.96
CA ASP A 226 1.07 12.19 -3.99
C ASP A 226 0.97 11.65 -2.55
N GLY A 227 1.37 12.47 -1.57
CA GLY A 227 1.36 12.15 -0.14
C GLY A 227 -0.01 11.77 0.43
N THR A 228 -1.11 12.03 -0.29
CA THR A 228 -2.46 11.67 0.15
C THR A 228 -2.74 10.17 0.00
N LEU A 229 -1.86 9.40 -0.68
CA LEU A 229 -1.93 7.93 -0.77
C LEU A 229 -2.20 7.28 0.59
N PHE A 230 -1.43 7.69 1.61
CA PHE A 230 -1.44 7.04 2.92
C PHE A 230 -2.76 7.26 3.66
N VAL A 231 -3.29 8.49 3.68
CA VAL A 231 -4.53 8.80 4.40
C VAL A 231 -5.75 8.20 3.69
N ARG A 232 -5.76 8.22 2.36
CA ARG A 232 -6.83 7.61 1.54
C ARG A 232 -6.93 6.12 1.82
N ALA A 233 -5.81 5.41 1.71
CA ALA A 233 -5.76 3.97 1.96
C ALA A 233 -6.06 3.65 3.43
N ALA A 234 -5.54 4.41 4.39
CA ALA A 234 -5.86 4.28 5.81
C ALA A 234 -7.37 4.40 6.11
N GLY A 235 -8.03 5.38 5.51
CA GLY A 235 -9.47 5.60 5.64
C GLY A 235 -10.30 4.46 5.03
N LEU A 236 -9.93 4.00 3.83
CA LEU A 236 -10.55 2.85 3.16
C LEU A 236 -10.41 1.57 4.01
N THR A 237 -9.23 1.34 4.59
CA THR A 237 -9.00 0.21 5.50
C THR A 237 -9.84 0.33 6.76
N ALA A 238 -9.95 1.51 7.38
CA ALA A 238 -10.79 1.71 8.56
C ALA A 238 -12.26 1.40 8.25
N GLY A 239 -12.78 1.87 7.12
CA GLY A 239 -14.13 1.54 6.66
C GLY A 239 -14.33 0.05 6.36
N ARG A 240 -13.32 -0.64 5.81
CA ARG A 240 -13.39 -2.09 5.57
C ARG A 240 -13.36 -2.91 6.87
N MET A 241 -12.54 -2.52 7.83
CA MET A 241 -12.32 -3.26 9.08
C MET A 241 -13.40 -2.97 10.13
N GLY A 242 -14.12 -1.85 9.99
CA GLY A 242 -15.19 -1.41 10.86
C GLY A 242 -14.75 -0.34 11.85
N TRP A 243 -15.54 0.73 11.96
CA TRP A 243 -15.38 1.79 12.95
C TRP A 243 -15.94 1.36 14.31
N VAL A 244 -15.27 0.40 14.97
CA VAL A 244 -15.76 -0.26 16.20
C VAL A 244 -16.03 0.73 17.33
N ARG A 245 -15.18 1.75 17.49
CA ARG A 245 -15.36 2.82 18.47
C ARG A 245 -16.66 3.59 18.23
N GLU A 246 -17.07 3.74 16.98
CA GLU A 246 -18.26 4.45 16.54
C GLU A 246 -19.51 3.56 16.44
N GLY A 247 -19.40 2.29 16.83
CA GLY A 247 -20.53 1.37 16.93
C GLY A 247 -20.78 0.51 15.70
N GLU A 248 -19.91 0.56 14.69
CA GLU A 248 -19.92 -0.45 13.63
C GLU A 248 -19.44 -1.81 14.18
N PRO A 249 -19.97 -2.93 13.67
CA PRO A 249 -19.38 -4.22 13.97
C PRO A 249 -17.94 -4.24 13.45
N GLN A 250 -17.05 -4.92 14.17
CA GLN A 250 -15.83 -5.39 13.54
C GLN A 250 -16.21 -6.18 12.28
N PHE A 251 -15.39 -6.16 11.24
CA PHE A 251 -15.53 -7.05 10.10
C PHE A 251 -15.68 -8.52 10.57
N SER A 252 -16.92 -9.03 10.63
CA SER A 252 -17.28 -10.21 11.46
C SER A 252 -18.21 -11.24 10.82
N GLU A 253 -18.34 -11.31 9.50
CA GLU A 253 -18.75 -12.60 8.90
C GLU A 253 -17.53 -13.50 8.66
N GLY A 254 -16.89 -13.87 9.77
CA GLY A 254 -16.24 -15.17 9.87
C GLY A 254 -14.74 -15.29 9.62
N THR A 255 -13.98 -14.24 9.29
CA THR A 255 -12.50 -14.22 9.44
C THR A 255 -11.91 -12.86 9.04
N ILE A 256 -10.90 -12.41 9.80
CA ILE A 256 -9.63 -11.74 9.42
C ILE A 256 -9.59 -11.14 8.01
N TRP A 257 -9.06 -9.91 7.87
CA TRP A 257 -8.53 -9.27 6.63
C TRP A 257 -8.64 -10.10 5.34
N ASP A 258 -9.15 -9.51 4.26
CA ASP A 258 -9.41 -10.21 3.01
C ASP A 258 -8.26 -11.12 2.56
N ARG A 259 -8.58 -12.39 2.27
CA ARG A 259 -7.59 -13.39 1.84
C ARG A 259 -7.85 -13.98 0.46
N ARG A 260 -8.88 -13.51 -0.23
CA ARG A 260 -9.28 -13.99 -1.56
C ARG A 260 -8.29 -13.63 -2.68
N GLY A 261 -7.40 -12.67 -2.46
CA GLY A 261 -6.48 -12.17 -3.48
C GLY A 261 -7.21 -11.38 -4.56
N PHE A 262 -6.63 -11.32 -5.76
CA PHE A 262 -7.09 -10.50 -6.87
C PHE A 262 -7.23 -11.31 -8.15
N PHE A 263 -7.91 -12.45 -8.04
CA PHE A 263 -8.11 -13.39 -9.14
C PHE A 263 -9.47 -13.20 -9.80
N SER A 264 -9.53 -13.43 -11.11
CA SER A 264 -10.81 -13.55 -11.80
C SER A 264 -11.59 -14.78 -11.32
N ALA A 265 -12.90 -14.81 -11.58
CA ALA A 265 -13.73 -15.96 -11.22
C ALA A 265 -13.31 -17.27 -11.91
N VAL A 266 -12.54 -17.18 -13.00
CA VAL A 266 -11.96 -18.33 -13.71
C VAL A 266 -10.70 -18.80 -13.01
N GLU A 267 -9.77 -17.89 -12.70
CA GLU A 267 -8.52 -18.18 -11.99
C GLU A 267 -8.76 -18.73 -10.58
N ALA A 268 -9.81 -18.28 -9.90
CA ALA A 268 -10.14 -18.74 -8.55
C ALA A 268 -10.65 -20.19 -8.48
N LYS A 269 -10.99 -20.79 -9.62
CA LYS A 269 -11.53 -22.17 -9.73
C LYS A 269 -10.49 -23.20 -10.21
N LEU A 270 -9.33 -22.73 -10.67
CA LEU A 270 -8.19 -23.53 -11.15
C LEU A 270 -7.19 -23.76 -10.02
#